data_AF-A0A6M0GFG0-F1
#
_entry.id   AF-A0A6M0GFG0-F1
#
_cell.length_a   1.000
_cell.length_b   1.000
_cell.length_c   1.000
_cell.angle_alpha   90.00
_cell.angle_beta   90.00
_cell.angle_gamma   90.00
#
_symmetry.space_group_name_H-M   'P 1'
#
loop_
_entity.id
_entity.type
_entity.pdbx_description
1 polymer ?
#
loop_
_entity_poly.entity_id
_entity_poly.type
_entity_poly.pdbx_seq_one_letter_code
_entity_poly.pdbx_strand_id
1 'polypeptide(L)'
;HYTNQRELWKILFRLADELDVQIFATTHSLEMIQAFVDVGIQQYEGLGAHFELARHIKTNQIIGIKRDLETLDYGIKHQKGVRGE
;
A
#
# COMPACT_ATOMS: atom_id res chain seq x y z
N HIS A 1 18.77 -2.49 2.02
CA HIS A 1 17.77 -1.54 2.54
C HIS A 1 16.32 -2.02 2.39
N TYR A 2 15.94 -2.72 1.30
CA TYR A 2 14.61 -3.33 1.12
C TYR A 2 14.13 -4.31 2.21
N THR A 3 15.05 -4.97 2.92
CA THR A 3 14.69 -6.00 3.90
C THR A 3 13.92 -5.42 5.09
N ASN A 4 14.28 -4.22 5.56
CA ASN A 4 13.72 -3.67 6.80
C ASN A 4 12.24 -3.26 6.66
N GLN A 5 11.83 -2.75 5.50
CA GLN A 5 10.44 -2.34 5.26
C GLN A 5 9.50 -3.55 5.20
N ARG A 6 9.95 -4.67 4.62
CA ARG A 6 9.18 -5.93 4.62
C ARG A 6 9.04 -6.50 6.03
N GLU A 7 10.12 -6.53 6.80
CA GLU A 7 10.06 -7.00 8.19
C GLU A 7 9.13 -6.12 9.05
N LEU A 8 9.15 -4.80 8.84
CA LEU A 8 8.20 -3.90 9.50
C LEU A 8 6.75 -4.29 9.19
N TRP A 9 6.39 -4.49 7.92
CA TRP A 9 5.04 -4.88 7.54
C TRP A 9 4.63 -6.24 8.09
N LYS A 10 5.53 -7.23 8.11
CA LYS A 10 5.27 -8.53 8.74
C LYS A 10 4.94 -8.38 10.23
N ILE A 11 5.70 -7.55 10.95
CA ILE A 11 5.45 -7.28 12.37
C ILE A 11 4.10 -6.58 12.55
N LEU A 12 3.81 -5.56 11.73
CA LEU A 12 2.56 -4.81 11.79
C LEU A 12 1.34 -5.70 11.52
N PHE A 13 1.38 -6.51 10.46
CA PHE A 13 0.27 -7.42 10.14
C PHE A 13 0.06 -8.48 11.21
N ARG A 14 1.13 -9.06 11.75
CA ARG A 14 1.03 -10.00 12.87
C ARG A 14 0.36 -9.34 14.08
N LEU A 15 0.76 -8.11 14.43
CA LEU A 15 0.15 -7.38 15.54
C LEU A 15 -1.31 -7.01 15.28
N ALA A 16 -1.67 -6.69 14.03
CA ALA A 16 -3.05 -6.43 13.64
C ALA A 16 -3.95 -7.66 13.86
N ASP A 17 -3.46 -8.84 13.47
CA ASP A 17 -4.15 -10.11 13.64
C ASP A 17 -4.24 -10.53 15.12
N GLU A 18 -3.12 -10.49 15.86
CA GLU A 18 -3.06 -10.87 17.27
C GLU A 18 -3.92 -9.98 18.19
N LEU A 19 -4.08 -8.70 17.84
CA LEU A 19 -4.82 -7.72 18.64
C LEU A 19 -6.24 -7.43 18.11
N ASP A 20 -6.63 -8.02 16.98
CA ASP A 20 -7.89 -7.73 16.27
C ASP A 20 -8.08 -6.22 15.99
N VAL A 21 -7.08 -5.60 15.36
CA VAL A 21 -7.09 -4.16 15.04
C VAL A 21 -6.80 -3.88 13.57
N GLN A 22 -7.35 -2.76 13.09
CA GLN A 22 -7.07 -2.26 11.73
C GLN A 22 -5.93 -1.24 11.73
N ILE A 23 -5.03 -1.34 10.75
CA ILE A 23 -3.90 -0.42 10.58
C ILE A 23 -4.20 0.58 9.46
N PHE A 24 -4.05 1.86 9.77
CA PHE A 24 -4.00 2.95 8.79
C PHE A 24 -2.60 3.55 8.79
N ALA A 25 -1.93 3.51 7.64
CA ALA A 25 -0.60 4.06 7.46
C ALA A 25 -0.54 4.95 6.22
N THR A 26 0.25 6.02 6.30
CA THR A 26 0.48 6.96 5.20
C THR A 26 1.96 6.96 4.84
N THR A 27 2.28 6.94 3.55
CA THR A 27 3.66 7.01 3.07
C THR A 27 3.70 7.64 1.68
N HIS A 28 4.82 8.32 1.38
CA HIS A 28 5.18 8.77 0.03
C HIS A 28 6.25 7.88 -0.62
N SER A 29 6.85 6.96 0.16
CA SER A 29 7.94 6.10 -0.30
C SER A 29 7.41 4.96 -1.15
N LEU A 30 7.86 4.88 -2.41
CA LEU A 30 7.54 3.76 -3.29
C LEU A 30 7.99 2.42 -2.70
N GLU A 31 9.18 2.37 -2.09
CA GLU A 31 9.71 1.15 -1.48
C GLU A 31 8.81 0.64 -0.35
N MET A 32 8.24 1.56 0.46
CA MET A 32 7.31 1.19 1.53
C MET A 32 5.98 0.64 0.98
N ILE A 33 5.49 1.20 -0.13
CA ILE A 33 4.29 0.72 -0.82
C ILE A 33 4.55 -0.66 -1.44
N GLN A 34 5.71 -0.87 -2.06
CA GLN A 34 6.09 -2.17 -2.61
C GLN A 34 6.23 -3.22 -1.50
N ALA A 35 6.85 -2.88 -0.37
CA ALA A 35 6.96 -3.78 0.76
C ALA A 35 5.60 -4.17 1.34
N PHE A 36 4.65 -3.24 1.40
CA PHE A 36 3.26 -3.50 1.81
C PHE A 36 2.61 -4.56 0.91
N VAL A 37 2.72 -4.38 -0.41
CA VAL A 37 2.15 -5.30 -1.42
C VAL A 37 2.83 -6.67 -1.36
N ASP A 38 4.16 -6.70 -1.32
CA ASP A 38 4.96 -7.93 -1.28
C ASP A 38 4.55 -8.83 -0.11
N VAL A 39 4.39 -8.24 1.08
CA VAL A 39 3.99 -9.00 2.29
C VAL A 39 2.50 -9.30 2.28
N GLY A 40 1.66 -8.34 1.85
CA GLY A 40 0.20 -8.47 1.85
C GLY A 40 -0.29 -9.59 0.95
N ILE A 41 0.25 -9.73 -0.27
CA ILE A 41 -0.12 -10.80 -1.20
C ILE A 41 0.23 -12.18 -0.65
N GLN A 42 1.35 -12.31 0.06
CA GLN A 42 1.83 -13.60 0.56
C GLN A 42 1.04 -14.14 1.76
N GLN A 43 0.49 -13.24 2.59
CA GLN A 43 -0.04 -13.62 3.91
C GLN A 43 -1.51 -13.21 4.14
N TYR A 44 -2.01 -12.20 3.42
CA TYR A 44 -3.30 -11.55 3.72
C TYR A 44 -4.04 -11.10 2.46
N GLU A 45 -4.11 -11.98 1.45
CA GLU A 45 -4.82 -11.73 0.19
C GLU A 45 -6.25 -11.22 0.46
N GLY A 46 -6.62 -10.10 -0.17
CA GLY A 46 -7.95 -9.49 -0.05
C GLY A 46 -8.19 -8.61 1.20
N LEU A 47 -7.27 -8.53 2.16
CA LEU A 47 -7.47 -7.77 3.40
C LEU A 47 -6.82 -6.37 3.39
N GLY A 48 -5.99 -6.08 2.39
CA GLY A 48 -5.28 -4.81 2.24
C GLY A 48 -5.84 -3.92 1.11
N ALA A 49 -5.75 -2.61 1.29
CA ALA A 49 -6.01 -1.64 0.23
C ALA A 49 -5.09 -0.43 0.35
N HIS A 50 -4.74 0.15 -0.79
CA HIS A 50 -3.99 1.40 -0.89
C HIS A 50 -4.89 2.50 -1.45
N PHE A 51 -4.81 3.67 -0.82
CA PHE A 51 -5.55 4.85 -1.24
C PHE A 51 -4.55 5.94 -1.63
N GLU A 52 -4.48 6.26 -2.92
CA GLU A 52 -3.68 7.37 -3.41
C GLU A 52 -4.51 8.64 -3.36
N LEU A 53 -4.01 9.65 -2.64
CA LEU A 53 -4.62 10.97 -2.60
C LEU A 53 -4.04 11.82 -3.73
N ALA A 54 -4.89 12.26 -4.65
CA ALA A 54 -4.50 13.10 -5.80
C ALA A 54 -5.41 14.33 -5.89
N ARG A 55 -5.01 15.33 -6.68
CA ARG A 55 -5.88 16.46 -7.05
C ARG A 55 -6.49 16.23 -8.42
N HIS A 56 -7.81 16.37 -8.51
CA HIS A 56 -8.51 16.32 -9.78
C HIS A 56 -8.20 17.57 -10.62
N ILE A 57 -7.67 17.38 -11.84
CA ILE A 57 -7.10 18.45 -12.67
C ILE A 57 -8.09 19.56 -12.98
N LYS A 58 -9.38 19.23 -13.17
CA LYS A 58 -10.40 20.20 -13.58
C LYS A 58 -11.06 20.93 -12.40
N THR A 59 -11.21 20.26 -11.26
CA THR A 59 -11.97 20.79 -10.11
C THR A 59 -11.09 21.23 -8.96
N ASN A 60 -9.79 20.89 -9.00
CA ASN A 60 -8.81 21.12 -7.93
C ASN A 60 -9.15 20.46 -6.57
N GLN A 61 -10.16 19.59 -6.56
CA GLN A 61 -10.58 18.84 -5.37
C GLN A 61 -9.64 17.66 -5.11
N ILE A 62 -9.49 17.31 -3.84
CA ILE A 62 -8.78 16.09 -3.44
C ILE A 62 -9.66 14.90 -3.76
N ILE A 63 -9.10 13.89 -4.42
CA ILE A 63 -9.73 12.62 -4.75
C ILE A 63 -8.91 11.47 -4.15
N GLY A 64 -9.60 10.39 -3.79
CA GLY A 64 -8.97 9.14 -3.36
C GLY A 64 -9.10 8.07 -4.42
N ILE A 65 -7.98 7.51 -4.87
CA ILE A 65 -7.95 6.40 -5.82
C ILE A 65 -7.66 5.13 -5.02
N LYS A 66 -8.66 4.25 -4.89
CA LYS A 66 -8.51 2.95 -4.21
C LYS A 66 -7.89 1.93 -5.17
N ARG A 67 -6.89 1.19 -4.69
CA ARG A 67 -6.35 -0.01 -5.34
C ARG A 67 -6.31 -1.14 -4.31
N ASP A 68 -6.81 -2.32 -4.66
CA ASP A 68 -6.53 -3.54 -3.90
C ASP A 68 -5.07 -3.98 -4.14
N LEU A 69 -4.63 -5.05 -3.45
CA LEU A 69 -3.26 -5.52 -3.51
C LEU A 69 -2.86 -5.97 -4.92
N GLU A 70 -3.74 -6.67 -5.64
CA GLU A 70 -3.48 -7.17 -6.99
C GLU A 70 -3.34 -6.03 -8.01
N THR A 71 -4.29 -5.10 -8.01
CA THR A 71 -4.30 -3.93 -8.89
C THR A 71 -3.12 -3.01 -8.59
N LEU A 72 -2.74 -2.90 -7.31
CA LEU A 72 -1.57 -2.13 -6.90
C LEU A 72 -0.27 -2.80 -7.36
N ASP A 73 -0.09 -4.11 -7.15
CA ASP A 73 1.08 -4.87 -7.60
C ASP A 73 1.28 -4.76 -9.11
N TYR A 74 0.19 -4.94 -9.86
CA TYR A 74 0.20 -4.76 -11.31
C TYR A 74 0.63 -3.34 -11.70
N GLY A 75 0.09 -2.33 -11.01
CA GLY A 75 0.40 -0.91 -11.24
C GLY A 75 1.87 -0.57 -11.00
N ILE A 76 2.46 -1.08 -9.92
CA ILE A 76 3.88 -0.85 -9.60
C ILE A 76 4.78 -1.55 -10.61
N LYS A 77 4.53 -2.83 -10.91
CA LYS A 77 5.35 -3.63 -11.85
C LYS A 77 5.39 -3.07 -13.27
N HIS A 78 4.30 -2.45 -13.72
CA HIS A 78 4.19 -1.91 -15.08
C HIS A 78 4.43 -0.40 -15.16
N GLN A 79 4.90 0.25 -14.09
CA GLN A 79 5.13 1.71 -13.98
C GLN A 79 3.91 2.56 -14.41
N LYS A 80 2.70 2.00 -14.32
CA LYS A 80 1.46 2.68 -14.70
C LYS A 80 0.87 3.34 -13.46
N GLY A 81 1.33 4.55 -13.16
CA GLY A 81 0.58 5.52 -12.38
C GLY A 81 0.47 5.27 -10.88
N VAL A 82 1.41 4.53 -10.28
CA VAL A 82 1.61 4.59 -8.82
C VAL A 82 2.65 5.67 -8.57
N ARG A 83 2.21 6.82 -8.05
CA ARG A 83 3.13 7.88 -7.60
C ARG A 83 3.70 7.51 -6.24
N GLY A 84 4.81 6.78 -6.23
CA GLY A 84 5.80 6.86 -5.16
C GLY A 84 7.03 7.53 -5.75
N GLU A 85 7.52 8.57 -5.09
CA GLU A 85 8.83 9.14 -5.44
C GLU A 85 9.96 8.22 -4.95
#